data_AF-A0A9P7EPG6-F1
#
_entry.id   AF-A0A9P7EPG6-F1
#
_cell.length_a   1.000
_cell.length_b   1.000
_cell.length_c   1.000
_cell.angle_alpha   90.00
_cell.angle_beta   90.00
_cell.angle_gamma   90.00
#
_symmetry.space_group_name_H-M   'P 1'
#
loop_
_entity.id
_entity.type
_entity.pdbx_description
1 polymer ?
#
loop_
_entity_poly.entity_id
_entity_poly.type
_entity_poly.pdbx_seq_one_letter_code
_entity_poly.pdbx_strand_id
1 'polypeptide(L)'
;MFDLGYFKIPFFVATCVLFACTFLTAECTQFWQLFLTQGVGVGVGCGIMWNPVVVIVSHWFSKRRGLALSLTTVGTAFGSIAFPVAAQNLIPLIGFKWTVRVFGFILMATLGTANLLLKRRLPPTNVRGGFFNLKAFRNKAFTIYCISGVMILLGFYTELTYLSVSAVAIGVSKDFSFYILAIANAASALRVLFGLISDKIGAINTIAVSTAITGIATIVWPLAKNESQLIAIAAIYGFSLGAYVSLYSAPLVAMGQMEDAGRRVGMFMSLIAFGGVAGPPISGAISTATGGFVAAGYYSGGSIIFGVALATCGAVPPSWTAMGQIL
;
A
#
# COMPACT_ATOMS: atom_id res chain seq x y z
N MET A 1 -4.61 -20.20 -3.75
CA MET A 1 -3.63 -20.88 -4.64
C MET A 1 -2.27 -21.03 -3.96
N PHE A 2 -1.73 -19.95 -3.37
CA PHE A 2 -0.48 -20.00 -2.62
C PHE A 2 -0.46 -21.06 -1.51
N ASP A 3 -1.51 -21.09 -0.68
CA ASP A 3 -1.62 -22.04 0.44
C ASP A 3 -1.66 -23.51 -0.04
N LEU A 4 -2.20 -23.75 -1.24
CA LEU A 4 -2.26 -25.07 -1.90
C LEU A 4 -0.92 -25.54 -2.49
N GLY A 5 0.13 -24.72 -2.47
CA GLY A 5 1.44 -25.07 -3.03
C GLY A 5 1.75 -24.55 -4.42
N TYR A 6 0.77 -23.96 -5.11
CA TYR A 6 0.97 -23.37 -6.42
C TYR A 6 1.45 -21.91 -6.27
N PHE A 7 2.77 -21.73 -6.20
CA PHE A 7 3.39 -20.41 -6.15
C PHE A 7 4.05 -20.00 -7.48
N LYS A 8 4.95 -20.83 -8.02
CA LYS A 8 5.74 -20.49 -9.21
C LYS A 8 4.87 -20.25 -10.45
N ILE A 9 3.87 -21.10 -10.69
CA ILE A 9 3.00 -20.99 -11.87
C ILE A 9 2.16 -19.70 -11.82
N PRO A 10 1.37 -19.41 -10.76
CA PRO A 10 0.61 -18.15 -10.72
C PRO A 10 1.49 -16.90 -10.74
N PHE A 11 2.67 -16.94 -10.12
CA PHE A 11 3.61 -15.82 -10.13
C PHE A 11 4.20 -15.56 -11.52
N PHE A 12 4.54 -16.62 -12.26
CA PHE A 12 4.98 -16.52 -13.64
C PHE A 12 3.89 -15.98 -14.56
N VAL A 13 2.66 -16.52 -14.45
CA VAL A 13 1.51 -16.04 -15.22
C VAL A 13 1.25 -14.55 -14.94
N ALA A 14 1.27 -14.13 -13.67
CA ALA A 14 1.10 -12.72 -13.31
C ALA A 14 2.22 -11.85 -13.88
N THR A 15 3.46 -12.33 -13.92
CA THR A 15 4.58 -11.62 -14.55
C THR A 15 4.36 -11.42 -16.05
N CYS A 16 3.92 -12.46 -16.76
CA CYS A 16 3.58 -12.36 -18.18
C CYS A 16 2.42 -11.39 -18.43
N VAL A 17 1.39 -11.42 -17.58
CA VAL A 17 0.25 -10.51 -17.66
C VAL A 17 0.70 -9.06 -17.44
N LEU A 18 1.48 -8.78 -16.39
CA LEU A 18 2.01 -7.44 -16.13
C LEU A 18 2.85 -6.93 -17.31
N PHE A 19 3.75 -7.76 -17.83
CA PHE A 19 4.57 -7.42 -18.97
C PHE A 19 3.72 -7.10 -20.21
N ALA A 20 2.76 -7.97 -20.55
CA ALA A 20 1.88 -7.77 -21.69
C ALA A 20 1.03 -6.50 -21.53
N CYS A 21 0.43 -6.28 -20.36
CA CYS A 21 -0.38 -5.09 -20.08
C CYS A 21 0.44 -3.80 -20.19
N THR A 22 1.68 -3.77 -19.68
CA THR A 22 2.56 -2.59 -19.82
C THR A 22 2.92 -2.33 -21.28
N PHE A 23 3.20 -3.36 -22.08
CA PHE A 23 3.48 -3.17 -23.51
C PHE A 23 2.24 -2.71 -24.30
N LEU A 24 1.06 -3.26 -23.97
CA LEU A 24 -0.20 -2.86 -24.59
C LEU A 24 -0.57 -1.40 -24.27
N THR A 25 -0.20 -0.89 -23.09
CA THR A 25 -0.38 0.53 -22.74
C THR A 25 0.29 1.47 -23.74
N ALA A 26 1.41 1.08 -24.35
CA ALA A 26 2.08 1.89 -25.37
C ALA A 26 1.25 2.04 -26.66
N GLU A 27 0.29 1.13 -26.91
CA GLU A 27 -0.56 1.14 -28.11
C GLU A 27 -1.99 1.60 -27.81
N CYS A 28 -2.31 1.94 -26.55
CA CYS A 28 -3.64 2.44 -26.21
C CYS A 28 -3.87 3.84 -26.79
N THR A 29 -4.95 3.98 -27.56
CA THR A 29 -5.41 5.27 -28.10
C THR A 29 -6.70 5.75 -27.44
N GLN A 30 -7.44 4.86 -26.80
CA GLN A 30 -8.72 5.15 -26.16
C GLN A 30 -8.65 4.95 -24.65
N PHE A 31 -9.39 5.75 -23.89
CA PHE A 31 -9.42 5.66 -22.42
C PHE A 31 -9.83 4.27 -21.90
N TRP A 32 -10.81 3.62 -22.55
CA TRP A 32 -11.25 2.28 -22.15
C TRP A 32 -10.12 1.23 -22.27
N GLN A 33 -9.20 1.41 -23.23
CA GLN A 33 -8.05 0.52 -23.40
C GLN A 33 -7.07 0.69 -22.24
N LEU A 34 -6.79 1.94 -21.84
CA LEU A 34 -5.96 2.25 -20.67
C LEU A 34 -6.59 1.71 -19.37
N PHE A 35 -7.90 1.84 -19.22
CA PHE A 35 -8.60 1.30 -18.06
C PHE A 35 -8.47 -0.23 -17.99
N LEU A 36 -8.60 -0.94 -19.11
CA LEU A 36 -8.44 -2.39 -19.14
C LEU A 36 -7.00 -2.83 -18.90
N THR A 37 -6.01 -2.16 -19.48
CA THR A 37 -4.59 -2.56 -19.33
C THR A 37 -4.03 -2.19 -17.96
N GLN A 38 -4.20 -0.93 -17.51
CA GLN A 38 -3.65 -0.42 -16.25
C GLN A 38 -4.56 -0.64 -15.05
N GLY A 39 -5.87 -0.49 -15.21
CA GLY A 39 -6.81 -0.71 -14.11
C GLY A 39 -6.99 -2.20 -13.82
N VAL A 40 -7.48 -2.94 -14.80
CA VAL A 40 -7.83 -4.36 -14.63
C VAL A 40 -6.60 -5.25 -14.75
N GLY A 41 -5.86 -5.18 -15.86
CA GLY A 41 -4.75 -6.08 -16.15
C GLY A 41 -3.60 -5.98 -15.15
N VAL A 42 -3.08 -4.77 -14.94
CA VAL A 42 -2.05 -4.52 -13.92
C VAL A 42 -2.57 -4.78 -12.51
N GLY A 43 -3.82 -4.40 -12.21
CA GLY A 43 -4.44 -4.68 -10.90
C GLY A 43 -4.49 -6.17 -10.56
N VAL A 44 -4.93 -7.01 -11.50
CA VAL A 44 -4.97 -8.48 -11.33
C VAL A 44 -3.56 -9.04 -11.16
N GLY A 45 -2.59 -8.61 -11.99
CA GLY A 45 -1.21 -9.05 -11.88
C GLY A 45 -0.58 -8.72 -10.52
N CYS A 46 -0.71 -7.47 -10.08
CA CYS A 46 -0.23 -7.01 -8.78
C CYS A 46 -0.91 -7.76 -7.62
N GLY A 47 -2.22 -7.98 -7.68
CA GLY A 47 -2.97 -8.71 -6.64
C GLY A 47 -2.53 -10.17 -6.50
N ILE A 48 -2.26 -10.86 -7.61
CA ILE A 48 -1.74 -12.23 -7.61
C ILE A 48 -0.33 -12.30 -7.00
N MET A 49 0.50 -11.29 -7.24
CA MET A 49 1.91 -11.29 -6.82
C MET A 49 2.12 -10.83 -5.38
N TRP A 50 1.39 -9.80 -4.95
CA TRP A 50 1.63 -9.15 -3.66
C TRP A 50 1.42 -10.10 -2.48
N ASN A 51 0.27 -10.78 -2.43
CA ASN A 51 -0.09 -11.65 -1.31
C ASN A 51 0.92 -12.79 -1.07
N PRO A 52 1.31 -13.59 -2.09
CA PRO A 52 2.34 -14.61 -1.93
C PRO A 52 3.69 -14.09 -1.46
N VAL A 53 4.14 -12.93 -1.96
CA VAL A 53 5.45 -12.36 -1.59
C VAL A 53 5.47 -12.03 -0.10
N VAL A 54 4.44 -11.36 0.40
CA VAL A 54 4.30 -11.00 1.82
C VAL A 54 4.32 -12.23 2.72
N VAL A 55 3.60 -13.28 2.34
CA VAL A 55 3.53 -14.52 3.13
C VAL A 55 4.85 -15.30 3.09
N ILE A 56 5.51 -15.40 1.92
CA ILE A 56 6.83 -16.04 1.80
C ILE A 56 7.85 -15.34 2.71
N VAL A 57 7.93 -14.02 2.66
CA VAL A 57 8.87 -13.24 3.51
C VAL A 57 8.60 -13.51 4.99
N SER A 58 7.32 -13.52 5.39
CA SER A 58 6.90 -13.81 6.77
C SER A 58 7.20 -15.26 7.21
N HIS A 59 7.31 -16.20 6.27
CA HIS A 59 7.71 -17.59 6.54
C HIS A 59 9.23 -17.75 6.72
N TRP A 60 10.03 -17.00 5.97
CA TRP A 60 11.50 -17.07 6.07
C TRP A 60 12.02 -16.41 7.34
N PHE A 61 11.44 -15.28 7.73
CA PHE A 61 11.86 -14.52 8.90
C PHE A 61 10.81 -14.63 10.01
N SER A 62 11.16 -15.20 11.16
CA SER A 62 10.28 -15.28 12.34
C SER A 62 10.61 -14.21 13.39
N LYS A 63 11.90 -14.02 13.69
CA LYS A 63 12.39 -13.12 14.74
C LYS A 63 12.46 -11.64 14.34
N ARG A 64 12.61 -11.35 13.04
CA ARG A 64 12.72 -9.99 12.48
C ARG A 64 11.74 -9.79 11.33
N ARG A 65 10.47 -10.10 11.60
CA ARG A 65 9.40 -10.09 10.59
C ARG A 65 9.13 -8.69 10.06
N GLY A 66 9.03 -7.71 10.96
CA GLY A 66 8.78 -6.32 10.62
C GLY A 66 9.87 -5.75 9.73
N LEU A 67 11.14 -5.99 10.06
CA LEU A 67 12.28 -5.59 9.24
C LEU A 67 12.26 -6.23 7.84
N ALA A 68 11.98 -7.53 7.74
CA ALA A 68 11.97 -8.22 6.45
C ALA A 68 10.85 -7.72 5.53
N LEU A 69 9.66 -7.49 6.09
CA LEU A 69 8.53 -6.90 5.37
C LEU A 69 8.83 -5.47 4.92
N SER A 70 9.31 -4.62 5.83
CA SER A 70 9.61 -3.23 5.49
C SER A 70 10.73 -3.10 4.45
N LEU A 71 11.77 -3.94 4.51
CA LEU A 71 12.82 -3.96 3.50
C LEU A 71 12.29 -4.35 2.11
N THR A 72 11.37 -5.31 2.06
CA THR A 72 10.71 -5.72 0.80
C THR A 72 9.88 -4.57 0.22
N THR A 73 9.19 -3.81 1.06
CA THR A 73 8.35 -2.70 0.61
C THR A 73 9.13 -1.41 0.30
N VAL A 74 10.41 -1.28 0.65
CA VAL A 74 11.25 -0.15 0.20
C VAL A 74 11.27 -0.03 -1.32
N GLY A 75 11.22 -1.17 -2.03
CA GLY A 75 11.15 -1.19 -3.50
C GLY A 75 9.98 -0.38 -4.05
N THR A 76 8.84 -0.31 -3.34
CA THR A 76 7.69 0.51 -3.76
C THR A 76 8.00 2.01 -3.70
N ALA A 77 8.70 2.47 -2.65
CA ALA A 77 9.09 3.87 -2.52
C ALA A 77 10.09 4.26 -3.62
N PHE A 78 11.07 3.39 -3.89
CA PHE A 78 12.03 3.59 -4.98
C PHE A 78 11.33 3.65 -6.34
N GLY A 79 10.41 2.73 -6.61
CA GLY A 79 9.61 2.73 -7.84
C GLY A 79 8.79 4.01 -8.02
N SER A 80 8.11 4.47 -6.95
CA SER A 80 7.31 5.70 -6.97
C SER A 80 8.11 6.96 -7.28
N ILE A 81 9.43 6.98 -7.04
CA ILE A 81 10.30 8.10 -7.38
C ILE A 81 10.92 7.90 -8.76
N ALA A 82 11.45 6.70 -9.03
CA ALA A 82 12.20 6.40 -10.25
C ALA A 82 11.32 6.49 -11.50
N PHE A 83 10.09 5.94 -11.48
CA PHE A 83 9.23 5.91 -12.66
C PHE A 83 8.75 7.30 -13.09
N PRO A 84 8.23 8.19 -12.21
CA PRO A 84 7.85 9.55 -12.61
C PRO A 84 9.04 10.38 -13.11
N VAL A 85 10.20 10.31 -12.45
CA VAL A 85 11.41 11.04 -12.87
C VAL A 85 11.91 10.54 -14.22
N ALA A 86 11.94 9.22 -14.43
CA ALA A 86 12.29 8.65 -15.72
C ALA A 86 11.28 9.05 -16.80
N ALA A 87 9.98 9.08 -16.50
CA ALA A 87 8.95 9.51 -17.43
C ALA A 87 9.13 10.98 -17.85
N GLN A 88 9.38 11.87 -16.89
CA GLN A 88 9.53 13.31 -17.16
C GLN A 88 10.73 13.60 -18.07
N ASN A 89 11.82 12.85 -17.95
CA ASN A 89 13.02 13.03 -18.77
C ASN A 89 12.96 12.25 -20.10
N LEU A 90 12.35 11.06 -20.14
CA LEU A 90 12.32 10.22 -21.34
C LEU A 90 11.20 10.59 -22.30
N ILE A 91 10.01 11.02 -21.81
CA ILE A 91 8.89 11.37 -22.69
C ILE A 91 9.28 12.44 -23.72
N PRO A 92 9.99 13.54 -23.37
CA PRO A 92 10.43 14.53 -24.35
C PRO A 92 11.46 14.00 -25.35
N LEU A 93 12.28 13.01 -24.98
CA LEU A 93 13.39 12.50 -25.79
C LEU A 93 12.98 11.39 -26.77
N ILE A 94 12.21 10.41 -26.30
CA ILE A 94 11.89 9.18 -27.04
C ILE A 94 10.38 8.97 -27.25
N GLY A 95 9.56 9.88 -26.72
CA GLY A 95 8.10 9.82 -26.80
C GLY A 95 7.47 8.84 -25.81
N PHE A 96 6.17 9.00 -25.56
CA PHE A 96 5.41 8.21 -24.58
C PHE A 96 5.51 6.69 -24.82
N LYS A 97 5.34 6.25 -26.06
CA LYS A 97 5.33 4.81 -26.41
C LYS A 97 6.62 4.10 -26.00
N TRP A 98 7.76 4.68 -26.33
CA TRP A 98 9.05 4.07 -26.01
C TRP A 98 9.38 4.17 -24.53
N THR A 99 8.99 5.25 -23.85
CA THR A 99 9.13 5.35 -22.38
C THR A 99 8.40 4.21 -21.66
N VAL A 100 7.16 3.92 -22.05
CA VAL A 100 6.38 2.82 -21.46
C VAL A 100 7.01 1.45 -21.74
N ARG A 101 7.59 1.25 -22.94
CA ARG A 101 8.32 0.03 -23.28
C ARG A 101 9.61 -0.13 -22.44
N VAL A 102 10.34 0.96 -22.20
CA VAL A 102 11.50 0.97 -21.27
C VAL A 102 11.07 0.51 -19.88
N PHE A 103 9.93 0.99 -19.37
CA PHE A 103 9.38 0.51 -18.09
C PHE A 103 9.02 -0.97 -18.13
N GLY A 104 8.47 -1.45 -19.24
CA GLY A 104 8.20 -2.88 -19.46
C GLY A 104 9.47 -3.74 -19.42
N PHE A 105 10.59 -3.28 -19.97
CA PHE A 105 11.88 -4.00 -19.89
C PHE A 105 12.44 -4.04 -18.46
N ILE A 106 12.33 -2.93 -17.71
CA ILE A 106 12.72 -2.87 -16.29
C ILE A 106 11.87 -3.85 -15.47
N LEU A 107 10.55 -3.89 -15.72
CA LEU A 107 9.65 -4.86 -15.09
C LEU A 107 10.02 -6.30 -15.44
N MET A 108 10.36 -6.59 -16.70
CA MET A 108 10.79 -7.93 -17.10
C MET A 108 12.04 -8.38 -16.34
N ALA A 109 13.06 -7.51 -16.24
CA ALA A 109 14.31 -7.84 -15.54
C ALA A 109 14.09 -8.07 -14.04
N THR A 110 13.34 -7.17 -13.39
CA THR A 110 13.09 -7.24 -11.94
C THR A 110 12.14 -8.38 -11.56
N LEU A 111 11.06 -8.60 -12.33
CA LEU A 111 10.14 -9.71 -12.07
C LEU A 111 10.72 -11.06 -12.52
N GLY A 112 11.54 -11.08 -13.57
CA GLY A 112 12.27 -12.26 -14.03
C GLY A 112 13.23 -12.77 -12.96
N THR A 113 14.02 -11.88 -12.35
CA THR A 113 14.88 -12.23 -11.21
C THR A 113 14.07 -12.70 -10.00
N ALA A 114 12.94 -12.06 -9.69
CA ALA A 114 12.04 -12.51 -8.63
C ALA A 114 11.46 -13.91 -8.88
N ASN A 115 11.10 -14.24 -10.14
CA ASN A 115 10.63 -15.58 -10.53
C ASN A 115 11.67 -16.66 -10.25
N LEU A 116 12.95 -16.36 -10.46
CA LEU A 116 14.04 -17.31 -10.21
C LEU A 116 14.31 -17.47 -8.71
N LEU A 117 14.43 -16.35 -7.99
CA LEU A 117 14.91 -16.32 -6.61
C LEU A 117 13.84 -16.65 -5.55
N LEU A 118 12.57 -16.30 -5.77
CA LEU A 118 11.53 -16.54 -4.75
C LEU A 118 11.25 -18.04 -4.60
N LYS A 119 11.48 -18.55 -3.39
CA LYS A 119 11.22 -19.96 -3.03
C LYS A 119 10.37 -20.04 -1.77
N ARG A 120 9.39 -20.94 -1.77
CA ARG A 120 8.58 -21.21 -0.58
C ARG A 120 9.38 -22.05 0.41
N ARG A 121 9.32 -21.69 1.69
CA ARG A 121 9.98 -22.42 2.78
C ARG A 121 9.19 -23.64 3.27
N LEU A 122 7.87 -23.46 3.45
CA LEU A 122 6.99 -24.47 4.06
C LEU A 122 6.40 -25.44 3.01
N PRO A 123 6.15 -26.71 3.37
CA PRO A 123 5.48 -27.68 2.50
C PRO A 123 4.01 -27.29 2.25
N PRO A 124 3.37 -27.82 1.19
CA PRO A 124 1.99 -27.50 0.90
C PRO A 124 1.08 -28.10 1.96
N THR A 125 0.18 -27.27 2.50
CA THR A 125 -0.85 -27.72 3.42
C THR A 125 -2.17 -27.76 2.66
N ASN A 126 -2.85 -28.90 2.73
CA ASN A 126 -4.20 -29.04 2.17
C ASN A 126 -5.18 -28.30 3.08
N VAL A 127 -5.30 -26.99 2.90
CA VAL A 127 -6.23 -26.19 3.68
C VAL A 127 -7.65 -26.49 3.19
N ARG A 128 -8.39 -27.33 3.92
CA ARG A 128 -9.81 -27.61 3.66
C ARG A 128 -10.63 -26.31 3.71
N GLY A 129 -11.57 -26.11 2.79
CA GLY A 129 -12.52 -24.97 2.84
C GLY A 129 -12.56 -23.98 1.68
N GLY A 130 -12.04 -24.31 0.49
CA GLY A 130 -12.24 -23.48 -0.72
C GLY A 130 -11.40 -22.19 -0.77
N PHE A 131 -11.86 -21.18 -1.52
CA PHE A 131 -11.14 -19.90 -1.69
C PHE A 131 -11.32 -18.93 -0.52
N PHE A 132 -12.48 -18.94 0.13
CA PHE A 132 -12.82 -18.02 1.22
C PHE A 132 -13.05 -18.77 2.52
N ASN A 133 -12.44 -18.29 3.61
CA ASN A 133 -12.73 -18.78 4.95
C ASN A 133 -13.60 -17.76 5.71
N LEU A 134 -14.90 -17.73 5.39
CA LEU A 134 -15.85 -16.80 6.02
C LEU A 134 -15.95 -16.98 7.54
N LYS A 135 -15.51 -18.14 8.08
CA LYS A 135 -15.43 -18.36 9.53
C LYS A 135 -14.42 -17.44 10.20
N ALA A 136 -13.45 -16.88 9.46
CA ALA A 136 -12.51 -15.88 9.98
C ALA A 136 -13.24 -14.65 10.55
N PHE A 137 -14.39 -14.26 9.98
CA PHE A 137 -15.21 -13.14 10.48
C PHE A 137 -15.93 -13.43 11.80
N ARG A 138 -15.92 -14.68 12.29
CA ARG A 138 -16.38 -14.97 13.66
C ARG A 138 -15.37 -14.49 14.71
N ASN A 139 -14.10 -14.33 14.33
CA ASN A 139 -13.12 -13.72 15.20
C ASN A 139 -13.33 -12.20 15.21
N LYS A 140 -13.79 -11.68 16.35
CA LYS A 140 -14.07 -10.24 16.53
C LYS A 140 -12.84 -9.38 16.20
N ALA A 141 -11.64 -9.81 16.56
CA ALA A 141 -10.41 -9.06 16.27
C ALA A 141 -10.15 -8.94 14.76
N PHE A 142 -10.36 -10.03 14.00
CA PHE A 142 -10.21 -10.00 12.54
C PHE A 142 -11.26 -9.10 11.89
N THR A 143 -12.52 -9.20 12.31
CA THR A 143 -13.62 -8.39 11.75
C THR A 143 -13.42 -6.90 12.04
N ILE A 144 -13.06 -6.53 13.27
CA ILE A 144 -12.81 -5.13 13.61
C ILE A 144 -11.57 -4.61 12.87
N TYR A 145 -10.53 -5.43 12.72
CA TYR A 145 -9.35 -5.05 11.94
C TYR A 145 -9.69 -4.83 10.46
N CYS A 146 -10.56 -5.64 9.86
CA CYS A 146 -11.04 -5.42 8.49
C CYS A 146 -11.81 -4.10 8.36
N ILE A 147 -12.73 -3.80 9.28
CA ILE A 147 -13.49 -2.53 9.28
C ILE A 147 -12.54 -1.34 9.45
N SER A 148 -11.59 -1.44 10.38
CA SER A 148 -10.52 -0.46 10.57
C SER A 148 -9.74 -0.21 9.28
N GLY A 149 -9.29 -1.28 8.61
CA GLY A 149 -8.58 -1.19 7.35
C GLY A 149 -9.36 -0.45 6.27
N VAL A 150 -10.67 -0.71 6.14
CA VAL A 150 -11.54 0.01 5.20
C VAL A 150 -11.60 1.50 5.53
N MET A 151 -11.80 1.85 6.81
CA MET A 151 -11.88 3.24 7.26
C MET A 151 -10.55 4.00 7.08
N ILE A 152 -9.42 3.33 7.33
CA ILE A 152 -8.09 3.89 7.08
C ILE A 152 -7.93 4.16 5.58
N LEU A 153 -8.14 3.16 4.73
CA LEU A 153 -7.95 3.29 3.28
C LEU A 153 -8.89 4.30 2.62
N LEU A 154 -10.04 4.59 3.22
CA LEU A 154 -10.99 5.60 2.77
C LEU A 154 -10.39 7.01 2.75
N GLY A 155 -9.48 7.32 3.67
CA GLY A 155 -8.78 8.62 3.72
C GLY A 155 -7.31 8.55 3.32
N PHE A 156 -6.73 7.34 3.33
CA PHE A 156 -5.28 7.14 3.28
C PHE A 156 -4.60 7.75 2.06
N TYR A 157 -5.22 7.69 0.87
CA TYR A 157 -4.64 8.18 -0.38
C TYR A 157 -5.10 9.59 -0.79
N THR A 158 -5.99 10.23 -0.03
CA THR A 158 -6.54 11.54 -0.37
C THR A 158 -5.45 12.59 -0.46
N GLU A 159 -4.64 12.73 0.59
CA GLU A 159 -3.56 13.71 0.62
C GLU A 159 -2.59 13.50 -0.55
N LEU A 160 -2.08 12.28 -0.74
CA LEU A 160 -1.18 11.94 -1.84
C LEU A 160 -1.75 12.30 -3.23
N THR A 161 -3.07 12.12 -3.42
CA THR A 161 -3.75 12.39 -4.69
C THR A 161 -3.88 13.89 -4.98
N TYR A 162 -4.20 14.69 -3.96
CA TYR A 162 -4.48 16.12 -4.12
C TYR A 162 -3.32 17.04 -3.74
N LEU A 163 -2.21 16.49 -3.20
CA LEU A 163 -1.02 17.21 -2.73
C LEU A 163 -0.51 18.25 -3.72
N SER A 164 -0.28 17.83 -4.97
CA SER A 164 0.24 18.73 -6.01
C SER A 164 -0.80 19.77 -6.46
N VAL A 165 -2.10 19.43 -6.43
CA VAL A 165 -3.17 20.35 -6.83
C VAL A 165 -3.37 21.44 -5.78
N SER A 166 -3.33 21.09 -4.48
CA SER A 166 -3.41 22.11 -3.42
C SER A 166 -2.19 23.02 -3.40
N ALA A 167 -0.99 22.48 -3.71
CA ALA A 167 0.24 23.26 -3.81
C ALA A 167 0.08 24.40 -4.81
N VAL A 168 -0.44 24.08 -6.01
CA VAL A 168 -0.68 25.07 -7.05
C VAL A 168 -1.76 26.07 -6.63
N ALA A 169 -2.79 25.63 -5.90
CA ALA A 169 -3.86 26.51 -5.41
C ALA A 169 -3.37 27.58 -4.41
N ILE A 170 -2.29 27.30 -3.65
CA ILE A 170 -1.67 28.26 -2.73
C ILE A 170 -0.51 29.05 -3.37
N GLY A 171 -0.33 28.95 -4.68
CA GLY A 171 0.64 29.73 -5.45
C GLY A 171 2.02 29.09 -5.63
N VAL A 172 2.21 27.82 -5.27
CA VAL A 172 3.45 27.08 -5.57
C VAL A 172 3.55 26.86 -7.09
N SER A 173 4.75 26.99 -7.65
CA SER A 173 4.96 26.77 -9.07
C SER A 173 4.58 25.34 -9.48
N LYS A 174 4.04 25.19 -10.70
CA LYS A 174 3.66 23.87 -11.23
C LYS A 174 4.84 22.93 -11.33
N ASP A 175 6.03 23.44 -11.61
CA ASP A 175 7.25 22.63 -11.68
C ASP A 175 7.66 22.12 -10.30
N PHE A 176 7.45 22.93 -9.24
CA PHE A 176 7.79 22.54 -7.88
C PHE A 176 6.75 21.64 -7.21
N SER A 177 5.47 21.73 -7.59
CA SER A 177 4.40 20.92 -6.97
C SER A 177 4.58 19.41 -7.16
N PHE A 178 5.29 18.98 -8.21
CA PHE A 178 5.69 17.59 -8.42
C PHE A 178 6.77 17.13 -7.42
N TYR A 179 7.70 18.02 -7.04
CA TYR A 179 8.74 17.69 -6.06
C TYR A 179 8.17 17.44 -4.67
N ILE A 180 7.06 18.10 -4.30
CA ILE A 180 6.39 17.86 -3.02
C ILE A 180 5.91 16.41 -2.90
N LEU A 181 5.36 15.85 -3.99
CA LEU A 181 4.99 14.44 -4.06
C LEU A 181 6.22 13.51 -4.02
N ALA A 182 7.31 13.89 -4.69
CA ALA A 182 8.56 13.14 -4.63
C ALA A 182 9.14 13.12 -3.21
N ILE A 183 9.09 14.23 -2.48
CA ILE A 183 9.51 14.34 -1.08
C ILE A 183 8.71 13.39 -0.19
N ALA A 184 7.37 13.35 -0.35
CA ALA A 184 6.52 12.41 0.39
C ALA A 184 6.93 10.95 0.13
N ASN A 185 7.13 10.57 -1.14
CA ASN A 185 7.57 9.22 -1.48
C ASN A 185 8.98 8.90 -0.96
N ALA A 186 9.90 9.86 -0.99
CA ALA A 186 11.26 9.72 -0.46
C ALA A 186 11.26 9.53 1.06
N ALA A 187 10.48 10.32 1.79
CA ALA A 187 10.30 10.15 3.23
C ALA A 187 9.76 8.75 3.56
N SER A 188 8.88 8.22 2.69
CA SER A 188 8.34 6.87 2.84
C SER A 188 9.38 5.75 2.71
N ALA A 189 10.53 5.99 2.07
CA ALA A 189 11.61 5.00 1.98
C ALA A 189 12.21 4.64 3.36
N LEU A 190 12.09 5.54 4.35
CA LEU A 190 12.55 5.32 5.73
C LEU A 190 11.67 4.34 6.52
N ARG A 191 10.68 3.70 5.88
CA ARG A 191 9.81 2.67 6.45
C ARG A 191 10.54 1.48 7.09
N VAL A 192 11.82 1.27 6.74
CA VAL A 192 12.70 0.28 7.40
C VAL A 192 12.77 0.51 8.91
N LEU A 193 12.79 1.79 9.35
CA LEU A 193 12.80 2.17 10.76
C LEU A 193 11.56 1.66 11.49
N PHE A 194 10.38 1.77 10.88
CA PHE A 194 9.16 1.23 11.46
C PHE A 194 9.16 -0.29 11.52
N GLY A 195 9.80 -0.97 10.56
CA GLY A 195 10.06 -2.41 10.67
C GLY A 195 10.86 -2.77 11.91
N LEU A 196 11.98 -2.06 12.16
CA LEU A 196 12.82 -2.25 13.35
C LEU A 196 12.07 -1.94 14.66
N ILE A 197 11.27 -0.88 14.67
CA ILE A 197 10.45 -0.50 15.82
C ILE A 197 9.38 -1.57 16.08
N SER A 198 8.72 -2.06 15.03
CA SER A 198 7.67 -3.07 15.14
C SER A 198 8.15 -4.41 15.67
N ASP A 199 9.41 -4.77 15.41
CA ASP A 199 10.02 -5.96 15.97
C ASP A 199 10.25 -5.84 17.51
N LYS A 200 10.22 -4.62 18.07
CA LYS A 200 10.38 -4.37 19.52
C LYS A 200 9.06 -4.10 20.25
N ILE A 201 8.20 -3.24 19.70
CA ILE A 201 6.97 -2.78 20.36
C ILE A 201 5.69 -3.41 19.79
N GLY A 202 5.82 -4.28 18.79
CA GLY A 202 4.72 -4.93 18.09
C GLY A 202 4.22 -4.15 16.86
N ALA A 203 3.72 -4.89 15.87
CA ALA A 203 3.23 -4.32 14.61
C ALA A 203 1.99 -3.44 14.79
N ILE A 204 0.99 -3.86 15.58
CA ILE A 204 -0.24 -3.08 15.81
C ILE A 204 0.08 -1.72 16.43
N ASN A 205 0.91 -1.69 17.49
CA ASN A 205 1.27 -0.44 18.17
C ASN A 205 2.01 0.51 17.23
N THR A 206 2.95 -0.03 16.44
CA THR A 206 3.72 0.76 15.46
C THR A 206 2.80 1.34 14.37
N ILE A 207 1.89 0.52 13.83
CA ILE A 207 0.92 0.95 12.82
C ILE A 207 -0.04 1.98 13.41
N ALA A 208 -0.55 1.79 14.62
CA ALA A 208 -1.50 2.71 15.23
C ALA A 208 -0.90 4.12 15.40
N VAL A 209 0.31 4.22 15.96
CA VAL A 209 0.98 5.52 16.16
C VAL A 209 1.29 6.20 14.83
N SER A 210 1.91 5.47 13.90
CA SER A 210 2.27 6.02 12.59
C SER A 210 1.03 6.46 11.79
N THR A 211 -0.01 5.62 11.75
CA THR A 211 -1.24 5.92 11.01
C THR A 211 -2.04 7.05 11.66
N ALA A 212 -1.95 7.22 12.99
CA ALA A 212 -2.51 8.39 13.65
C ALA A 212 -1.81 9.69 13.23
N ILE A 213 -0.47 9.66 13.12
CA ILE A 213 0.31 10.79 12.59
C ILE A 213 -0.12 11.08 11.14
N THR A 214 -0.31 10.05 10.31
CA THR A 214 -0.83 10.20 8.94
C THR A 214 -2.20 10.89 8.93
N GLY A 215 -3.14 10.46 9.79
CA GLY A 215 -4.47 11.06 9.89
C GLY A 215 -4.43 12.53 10.33
N ILE A 216 -3.56 12.87 11.29
CA ILE A 216 -3.35 14.27 11.71
C ILE A 216 -2.74 15.09 10.58
N ALA A 217 -1.71 14.57 9.90
CA ALA A 217 -1.09 15.25 8.76
C ALA A 217 -2.14 15.56 7.67
N THR A 218 -3.02 14.61 7.37
CA THR A 218 -4.11 14.78 6.39
C THR A 218 -5.16 15.80 6.82
N ILE A 219 -5.44 15.94 8.12
CA ILE A 219 -6.30 17.01 8.66
C ILE A 219 -5.65 18.39 8.51
N VAL A 220 -4.34 18.48 8.75
CA VAL A 220 -3.59 19.74 8.79
C VAL A 220 -3.17 20.21 7.40
N TRP A 221 -2.93 19.29 6.46
CA TRP A 221 -2.51 19.55 5.09
C TRP A 221 -3.27 20.68 4.37
N PRO A 222 -4.62 20.72 4.35
CA PRO A 222 -5.34 21.78 3.63
C PRO A 222 -5.27 23.15 4.32
N LEU A 223 -4.72 23.24 5.52
CA LEU A 223 -4.52 24.49 6.26
C LEU A 223 -3.16 25.16 5.95
N ALA A 224 -2.29 24.48 5.19
CA ALA A 224 -1.00 25.03 4.78
C ALA A 224 -1.18 26.25 3.87
N LYS A 225 -0.48 27.35 4.17
CA LYS A 225 -0.60 28.63 3.46
C LYS A 225 0.60 28.97 2.58
N ASN A 226 1.69 28.22 2.71
CA ASN A 226 2.94 28.48 2.02
C ASN A 226 3.71 27.18 1.80
N GLU A 227 4.68 27.27 0.88
CA GLU A 227 5.44 26.12 0.37
C GLU A 227 6.14 25.32 1.46
N SER A 228 6.79 26.00 2.41
CA SER A 228 7.54 25.35 3.49
C SER A 228 6.67 24.49 4.41
N GLN A 229 5.45 24.96 4.72
CA GLN A 229 4.47 24.18 5.49
C GLN A 229 4.05 22.93 4.72
N LEU A 230 3.83 23.05 3.42
CA LEU A 230 3.40 21.94 2.58
C LEU A 230 4.50 20.86 2.45
N ILE A 231 5.76 21.28 2.30
CA ILE A 231 6.92 20.37 2.30
C ILE A 231 7.01 19.61 3.63
N ALA A 232 6.89 20.31 4.76
CA ALA A 232 6.98 19.70 6.08
C ALA A 232 5.86 18.66 6.30
N ILE A 233 4.63 19.00 5.93
CA ILE A 233 3.48 18.09 6.03
C ILE A 233 3.66 16.88 5.11
N ALA A 234 4.06 17.09 3.85
CA ALA A 234 4.32 16.02 2.89
C ALA A 234 5.39 15.04 3.38
N ALA A 235 6.46 15.54 4.01
CA ALA A 235 7.51 14.70 4.58
C ALA A 235 7.00 13.87 5.77
N ILE A 236 6.24 14.48 6.68
CA ILE A 236 5.64 13.78 7.84
C ILE A 236 4.63 12.73 7.38
N TYR A 237 3.75 13.09 6.46
CA TYR A 237 2.77 12.19 5.86
C TYR A 237 3.48 11.02 5.16
N GLY A 238 4.45 11.28 4.29
CA GLY A 238 5.21 10.27 3.57
C GLY A 238 5.94 9.28 4.48
N PHE A 239 6.63 9.81 5.51
CA PHE A 239 7.31 9.01 6.53
C PHE A 239 6.34 8.09 7.28
N SER A 240 5.25 8.66 7.81
CA SER A 240 4.26 7.93 8.62
C SER A 240 3.46 6.90 7.80
N LEU A 241 3.08 7.24 6.57
CA LEU A 241 2.38 6.37 5.62
C LEU A 241 3.17 5.10 5.32
N GLY A 242 4.50 5.18 5.25
CA GLY A 242 5.37 4.04 4.95
C GLY A 242 5.25 2.89 5.96
N ALA A 243 4.92 3.19 7.21
CA ALA A 243 4.75 2.20 8.28
C ALA A 243 3.53 1.30 8.02
N TYR A 244 2.37 1.90 7.70
CA TYR A 244 1.14 1.16 7.43
C TYR A 244 1.34 0.21 6.24
N VAL A 245 1.85 0.72 5.12
CA VAL A 245 2.08 -0.05 3.88
C VAL A 245 2.99 -1.27 4.10
N SER A 246 3.93 -1.18 5.04
CA SER A 246 4.89 -2.24 5.34
C SER A 246 4.35 -3.31 6.28
N LEU A 247 3.47 -2.93 7.21
CA LEU A 247 3.19 -3.73 8.40
C LEU A 247 1.75 -4.22 8.50
N TYR A 248 0.78 -3.69 7.72
CA TYR A 248 -0.64 -4.07 7.87
C TYR A 248 -0.90 -5.58 7.74
N SER A 249 -0.02 -6.32 7.06
CA SER A 249 -0.14 -7.77 6.90
C SER A 249 0.34 -8.55 8.12
N ALA A 250 1.24 -7.98 8.93
CA ALA A 250 1.83 -8.68 10.07
C ALA A 250 0.79 -9.07 11.15
N PRO A 251 -0.15 -8.20 11.55
CA PRO A 251 -1.24 -8.59 12.47
C PRO A 251 -2.10 -9.72 11.91
N LEU A 252 -2.42 -9.68 10.61
CA LEU A 252 -3.25 -10.70 9.96
C LEU A 252 -2.59 -12.07 9.93
N VAL A 253 -1.28 -12.11 9.71
CA VAL A 253 -0.49 -13.34 9.79
C VAL A 253 -0.51 -13.87 11.23
N ALA A 254 -0.38 -13.00 12.23
CA ALA A 254 -0.37 -13.38 13.64
C ALA A 254 -1.72 -13.86 14.19
N MET A 255 -2.86 -13.29 13.74
CA MET A 255 -4.22 -13.56 14.25
C MET A 255 -4.76 -14.99 14.05
N GLY A 256 -4.00 -15.89 13.43
CA GLY A 256 -4.43 -17.27 13.23
C GLY A 256 -3.31 -18.18 12.76
N GLN A 257 -3.70 -19.41 12.42
CA GLN A 257 -2.77 -20.43 11.92
C GLN A 257 -2.01 -19.95 10.67
N MET A 258 -0.72 -20.26 10.59
CA MET A 258 0.16 -19.80 9.50
C MET A 258 -0.26 -20.37 8.15
N GLU A 259 -0.91 -21.55 8.16
CA GLU A 259 -1.40 -22.25 6.97
C GLU A 259 -2.54 -21.49 6.26
N ASP A 260 -3.32 -20.68 6.98
CA ASP A 260 -4.45 -19.89 6.44
C ASP A 260 -4.12 -18.39 6.35
N ALA A 261 -2.84 -18.02 6.53
CA ALA A 261 -2.39 -16.64 6.51
C ALA A 261 -2.63 -15.97 5.14
N GLY A 262 -2.37 -16.69 4.04
CA GLY A 262 -2.63 -16.21 2.68
C GLY A 262 -4.09 -15.85 2.46
N ARG A 263 -5.02 -16.69 2.91
CA ARG A 263 -6.47 -16.40 2.85
C ARG A 263 -6.87 -15.19 3.68
N ARG A 264 -6.39 -15.07 4.92
CA ARG A 264 -6.72 -13.92 5.78
C ARG A 264 -6.22 -12.61 5.19
N VAL A 265 -4.97 -12.57 4.74
CA VAL A 265 -4.39 -11.38 4.09
C VAL A 265 -5.17 -11.06 2.81
N GLY A 266 -5.49 -12.06 1.98
CA GLY A 266 -6.29 -11.89 0.78
C GLY A 266 -7.70 -11.33 1.05
N MET A 267 -8.43 -11.89 2.02
CA MET A 267 -9.75 -11.40 2.39
C MET A 267 -9.72 -9.95 2.90
N PHE A 268 -8.73 -9.60 3.72
CA PHE A 268 -8.53 -8.23 4.18
C PHE A 268 -8.23 -7.27 3.02
N MET A 269 -7.29 -7.63 2.13
CA MET A 269 -6.95 -6.83 0.93
C MET A 269 -8.18 -6.57 0.06
N SER A 270 -9.01 -7.58 -0.18
CA SER A 270 -10.25 -7.43 -0.96
C SER A 270 -11.23 -6.46 -0.31
N LEU A 271 -11.32 -6.41 1.02
CA LEU A 271 -12.20 -5.48 1.72
C LEU A 271 -11.66 -4.05 1.68
N ILE A 272 -10.38 -3.84 2.00
CA ILE A 272 -9.83 -2.49 2.04
C ILE A 272 -9.75 -1.84 0.65
N ALA A 273 -9.74 -2.64 -0.43
CA ALA A 273 -9.77 -2.13 -1.80
C ALA A 273 -10.97 -1.22 -2.08
N PHE A 274 -12.14 -1.51 -1.49
CA PHE A 274 -13.31 -0.64 -1.60
C PHE A 274 -13.05 0.76 -1.01
N GLY A 275 -12.37 0.82 0.15
CA GLY A 275 -11.95 2.08 0.75
C GLY A 275 -10.98 2.86 -0.13
N GLY A 276 -9.95 2.18 -0.66
CA GLY A 276 -8.93 2.80 -1.50
C GLY A 276 -9.47 3.35 -2.83
N VAL A 277 -10.46 2.67 -3.43
CA VAL A 277 -11.10 3.13 -4.68
C VAL A 277 -12.09 4.27 -4.42
N ALA A 278 -12.87 4.20 -3.33
CA ALA A 278 -13.90 5.20 -3.03
C ALA A 278 -13.32 6.50 -2.43
N GLY A 279 -12.21 6.42 -1.70
CA GLY A 279 -11.66 7.52 -0.91
C GLY A 279 -11.35 8.80 -1.71
N PRO A 280 -10.44 8.75 -2.71
CA PRO A 280 -10.08 9.94 -3.47
C PRO A 280 -11.27 10.56 -4.24
N PRO A 281 -12.17 9.81 -4.89
CA PRO A 281 -13.37 10.37 -5.51
C PRO A 281 -14.32 11.04 -4.51
N ILE A 282 -14.58 10.45 -3.34
CA ILE A 282 -15.42 11.08 -2.30
C ILE A 282 -14.79 12.39 -1.85
N SER A 283 -13.48 12.39 -1.60
CA SER A 283 -12.74 13.59 -1.22
C SER A 283 -12.76 14.68 -2.29
N GLY A 284 -12.72 14.30 -3.57
CA GLY A 284 -12.86 15.22 -4.70
C GLY A 284 -14.26 15.82 -4.80
N ALA A 285 -15.30 15.02 -4.59
CA ALA A 285 -16.68 15.48 -4.55
C ALA A 285 -16.91 16.47 -3.39
N ILE A 286 -16.39 16.16 -2.20
CA ILE A 286 -16.41 17.06 -1.05
C ILE A 286 -15.69 18.36 -1.39
N SER A 287 -14.47 18.29 -1.93
CA SER A 287 -13.68 19.47 -2.27
C SER A 287 -14.37 20.36 -3.31
N THR A 288 -15.05 19.75 -4.28
CA THR A 288 -15.80 20.48 -5.31
C THR A 288 -17.02 21.18 -4.71
N ALA A 289 -17.74 20.51 -3.81
CA ALA A 289 -18.92 21.07 -3.15
C ALA A 289 -18.57 22.19 -2.15
N THR A 290 -17.41 22.11 -1.49
CA THR A 290 -16.99 23.09 -0.47
C THR A 290 -16.04 24.18 -1.00
N GLY A 291 -15.63 24.11 -2.27
CA GLY A 291 -14.73 25.09 -2.88
C GLY A 291 -13.28 25.03 -2.36
N GLY A 292 -12.85 23.90 -1.81
CA GLY A 292 -11.50 23.75 -1.27
C GLY A 292 -11.29 22.44 -0.49
N PHE A 293 -10.03 22.19 -0.11
CA PHE A 293 -9.61 20.90 0.44
C PHE A 293 -9.84 20.70 1.95
N VAL A 294 -10.24 21.74 2.69
CA VAL A 294 -10.36 21.68 4.17
C VAL A 294 -11.35 20.59 4.61
N ALA A 295 -12.56 20.58 4.05
CA ALA A 295 -13.57 19.57 4.38
C ALA A 295 -13.13 18.15 3.96
N ALA A 296 -12.44 18.04 2.82
CA ALA A 296 -11.90 16.76 2.33
C ALA A 296 -10.79 16.22 3.26
N GLY A 297 -9.94 17.10 3.81
CA GLY A 297 -8.93 16.76 4.81
C GLY A 297 -9.53 16.31 6.13
N TYR A 298 -10.58 16.99 6.63
CA TYR A 298 -11.30 16.58 7.84
C TYR A 298 -11.99 15.24 7.68
N TYR A 299 -12.65 15.00 6.55
CA TYR A 299 -13.24 13.70 6.23
C TYR A 299 -12.18 12.59 6.20
N SER A 300 -11.12 12.80 5.42
CA SER A 300 -10.10 11.77 5.17
C SER A 300 -9.26 11.47 6.40
N GLY A 301 -8.74 12.51 7.06
CA GLY A 301 -7.98 12.28 8.28
C GLY A 301 -8.86 11.82 9.44
N GLY A 302 -10.12 12.28 9.51
CA GLY A 302 -11.11 11.75 10.45
C GLY A 302 -11.39 10.26 10.27
N SER A 303 -11.55 9.79 9.02
CA SER A 303 -11.73 8.37 8.73
C SER A 303 -10.50 7.54 9.10
N ILE A 304 -9.30 8.08 8.88
CA ILE A 304 -8.04 7.46 9.31
C ILE A 304 -7.98 7.33 10.84
N ILE A 305 -8.22 8.42 11.59
CA ILE A 305 -8.18 8.41 13.06
C ILE A 305 -9.24 7.46 13.63
N PHE A 306 -10.45 7.46 13.07
CA PHE A 306 -11.50 6.52 13.46
C PHE A 306 -11.07 5.07 13.20
N GLY A 307 -10.47 4.80 12.03
CA GLY A 307 -9.91 3.49 11.72
C GLY A 307 -8.80 3.07 12.68
N VAL A 308 -7.91 3.98 13.10
CA VAL A 308 -6.88 3.70 14.12
C VAL A 308 -7.52 3.35 15.46
N ALA A 309 -8.52 4.13 15.90
CA ALA A 309 -9.24 3.85 17.15
C ALA A 309 -9.89 2.46 17.12
N LEU A 310 -10.49 2.05 15.98
CA LEU A 310 -11.02 0.70 15.81
C LEU A 310 -9.92 -0.37 15.87
N ALA A 311 -8.77 -0.16 15.23
CA ALA A 311 -7.65 -1.10 15.29
C ALA A 311 -7.14 -1.28 16.72
N THR A 312 -7.00 -0.21 17.49
CA THR A 312 -6.49 -0.27 18.87
C THR A 312 -7.51 -0.81 19.86
N CYS A 313 -8.80 -0.47 19.71
CA CYS A 313 -9.86 -0.95 20.61
C CYS A 313 -10.31 -2.38 20.30
N GLY A 314 -10.26 -2.79 19.03
CA GLY A 314 -10.71 -4.12 18.59
C GLY A 314 -9.66 -5.21 18.57
N ALA A 315 -8.37 -4.85 18.47
CA ALA A 315 -7.28 -5.83 18.34
C ALA A 315 -6.62 -6.23 19.67
N VAL A 316 -7.17 -5.81 20.82
CA VAL A 316 -6.63 -6.17 22.14
C VAL A 316 -7.54 -7.18 22.86
N PRO A 317 -7.35 -8.49 22.64
CA PRO A 317 -7.53 -9.43 23.73
C PRO A 317 -6.38 -9.26 24.73
N PRO A 318 -6.62 -9.36 26.05
CA PRO A 318 -5.60 -9.19 27.09
C PRO A 318 -4.37 -10.12 26.97
N SER A 319 -4.43 -11.16 26.14
CA SER A 319 -3.33 -12.08 25.87
C SER A 319 -2.32 -11.62 24.83
N TRP A 320 -2.59 -10.53 24.09
CA TRP A 320 -1.71 -10.05 23.00
C TRP A 320 -0.72 -8.96 23.42
N THR A 321 -1.00 -8.29 24.53
CA THR A 321 0.00 -7.50 25.27
C THR A 321 1.05 -8.40 25.95
N ALA A 322 0.71 -9.66 26.23
CA ALA A 322 1.60 -10.65 26.83
C ALA A 322 2.54 -11.36 25.82
N MET A 323 2.31 -11.23 24.50
CA MET A 323 3.21 -11.80 23.48
C MET A 323 4.52 -11.01 23.28
N GLY A 324 4.81 -10.04 24.15
CA GLY A 324 6.17 -9.60 24.43
C GLY A 324 7.01 -10.62 25.23
N GLN A 325 6.45 -11.76 25.64
CA GLN A 325 7.12 -12.78 26.46
C GLN A 325 7.40 -14.12 25.78
N ILE A 326 7.26 -14.26 24.46
CA ILE A 326 7.81 -15.44 23.76
C ILE A 326 9.00 -14.97 22.93
N LEU A 327 10.12 -14.80 23.66
CA LEU A 327 11.49 -14.89 23.14
C LEU A 327 11.73 -16.27 22.52
#